data_AF-A0A9W8HLG4-F1
#
_entry.id   AF-A0A9W8HLG4-F1
#
_cell.length_a   1.000
_cell.length_b   1.000
_cell.length_c   1.000
_cell.angle_alpha   90.00
_cell.angle_beta   90.00
_cell.angle_gamma   90.00
#
_symmetry.space_group_name_H-M   'P 1'
#
loop_
_entity.id
_entity.type
_entity.pdbx_description
1 polymer ?
#
loop_
_entity_poly.entity_id
_entity_poly.type
_entity_poly.pdbx_seq_one_letter_code
_entity_poly.pdbx_strand_id
1 'polypeptide(L)'
;MNVFHPLISDPTTNTSPSSSTSTNGHDLFVATAAQETAIQVAATFFQNQQHEVVARLMRYRDYYTAEIDRQNERIAEINHAMATFGQTAGASDSKRRAVEVLSASLVDAKRCIDDAQLAKTRLELELAQWGSNAKKSGDDS
;
A
#
# COMPACT_ATOMS: atom_id res chain seq x y z
N MET A 1 34.24 -93.35 14.46
CA MET A 1 33.09 -94.11 13.92
C MET A 1 32.20 -93.13 13.18
N ASN A 2 31.96 -93.39 11.89
CA ASN A 2 30.99 -92.69 11.06
C ASN A 2 29.58 -92.79 11.62
N VAL A 3 28.81 -91.71 11.55
CA VAL A 3 27.49 -91.78 10.90
C VAL A 3 27.17 -90.44 10.21
N PHE A 4 27.11 -90.51 8.88
CA PHE A 4 26.39 -89.61 8.00
C PHE A 4 24.88 -89.78 8.22
N HIS A 5 24.08 -88.72 8.12
CA HIS A 5 23.15 -88.53 6.99
C HIS A 5 22.42 -87.17 7.07
N PRO A 6 22.37 -86.40 5.95
CA PRO A 6 21.57 -85.20 5.78
C PRO A 6 20.26 -85.52 5.04
N LEU A 7 19.11 -84.92 5.41
CA LEU A 7 17.94 -84.86 4.52
C LEU A 7 17.06 -83.61 4.78
N ILE A 8 17.03 -82.74 3.76
CA ILE A 8 15.83 -82.18 3.11
C ILE A 8 15.00 -81.08 3.84
N SER A 9 14.98 -79.92 3.16
CA SER A 9 13.91 -78.94 2.90
C SER A 9 12.93 -78.51 4.01
N ASP A 10 12.93 -77.21 4.31
CA ASP A 10 11.95 -76.29 3.69
C ASP A 10 12.29 -74.82 4.00
N PRO A 11 12.34 -73.94 2.99
CA PRO A 11 12.21 -72.50 3.20
C PRO A 11 10.73 -72.15 3.06
N THR A 12 10.10 -71.55 4.07
CA THR A 12 9.09 -70.46 3.94
C THR A 12 8.20 -70.34 5.17
N THR A 13 8.38 -69.25 5.91
CA THR A 13 7.30 -68.47 6.54
C THR A 13 7.83 -67.04 6.60
N ASN A 14 7.72 -66.29 5.51
CA ASN A 14 6.56 -65.45 5.20
C ASN A 14 6.16 -64.55 6.39
N THR A 15 6.95 -63.50 6.63
CA THR A 15 6.49 -62.27 7.27
C THR A 15 6.57 -61.15 6.24
N SER A 16 5.52 -61.03 5.44
CA SER A 16 5.20 -59.77 4.77
C SER A 16 4.68 -58.77 5.83
N PRO A 17 5.29 -57.60 6.01
CA PRO A 17 4.51 -56.43 6.38
C PRO A 17 3.84 -55.94 5.10
N SER A 18 2.61 -56.40 4.86
CA SER A 18 1.71 -55.74 3.93
C SER A 18 1.29 -54.40 4.52
N SER A 19 1.98 -53.33 4.14
CA SER A 19 1.45 -51.97 4.24
C SER A 19 2.14 -51.06 3.23
N SER A 20 2.05 -51.42 1.95
CA SER A 20 2.16 -50.41 0.89
C SER A 20 0.81 -49.72 0.77
N THR A 21 0.53 -48.83 1.72
CA THR A 21 -0.52 -47.83 1.56
C THR A 21 -0.12 -47.02 0.33
N SER A 22 -0.93 -47.07 -0.72
CA SER A 22 -0.82 -46.20 -1.88
C SER A 22 -1.05 -44.76 -1.42
N THR A 23 0.01 -44.10 -0.95
CA THR A 23 0.01 -42.73 -0.44
C THR A 23 0.12 -41.68 -1.55
N ASN A 24 0.43 -42.11 -2.78
CA ASN A 24 0.75 -41.20 -3.88
C ASN A 24 -0.41 -40.25 -4.27
N GLY A 25 -1.67 -40.70 -4.13
CA GLY A 25 -2.83 -39.86 -4.43
C GLY A 25 -3.22 -38.91 -3.31
N HIS A 26 -3.05 -39.34 -2.05
CA HIS A 26 -3.38 -38.54 -0.87
C HIS A 26 -2.33 -37.45 -0.64
N ASP A 27 -1.04 -37.77 -0.80
CA ASP A 27 0.03 -36.77 -0.70
C ASP A 27 -0.04 -35.72 -1.81
N LEU A 28 -0.44 -36.13 -3.03
CA LEU A 28 -0.68 -35.17 -4.13
C LEU A 28 -1.87 -34.26 -3.84
N PHE A 29 -2.99 -34.81 -3.35
CA PHE A 29 -4.17 -34.01 -2.98
C PHE A 29 -3.88 -33.04 -1.83
N VAL A 30 -3.13 -33.48 -0.81
CA VAL A 30 -2.70 -32.62 0.30
C VAL A 30 -1.71 -31.55 -0.17
N ALA A 31 -0.78 -31.88 -1.07
CA ALA A 31 0.13 -30.90 -1.67
C ALA A 31 -0.60 -29.87 -2.53
N THR A 32 -1.58 -30.29 -3.33
CA THR A 32 -2.44 -29.40 -4.12
C THR A 32 -3.29 -28.50 -3.23
N ALA A 33 -3.94 -29.05 -2.19
CA ALA A 33 -4.73 -28.26 -1.24
C ALA A 33 -3.87 -27.25 -0.45
N ALA A 34 -2.64 -27.63 -0.08
CA ALA A 34 -1.69 -26.73 0.56
C ALA A 34 -1.24 -25.62 -0.39
N GLN A 35 -1.00 -25.92 -1.66
CA GLN A 35 -0.67 -24.94 -2.69
C GLN A 35 -1.83 -23.97 -2.95
N GLU A 36 -3.05 -24.46 -3.08
CA GLU A 36 -4.26 -23.64 -3.23
C GLU A 36 -4.45 -22.72 -2.01
N THR A 37 -4.26 -23.24 -0.80
CA THR A 37 -4.32 -22.44 0.43
C THR A 37 -3.24 -21.36 0.44
N ALA A 38 -2.01 -21.69 0.04
CA ALA A 38 -0.92 -20.71 -0.03
C ALA A 38 -1.20 -19.60 -1.04
N ILE A 39 -1.79 -19.93 -2.20
CA ILE A 39 -2.23 -18.95 -3.21
C ILE A 39 -3.33 -18.06 -2.64
N GLN A 40 -4.32 -18.64 -1.96
CA GLN A 40 -5.43 -17.89 -1.34
C GLN A 40 -4.92 -16.91 -0.27
N VAL A 41 -3.99 -17.35 0.58
CA VAL A 41 -3.37 -16.52 1.63
C VAL A 41 -2.55 -15.39 1.01
N ALA A 42 -1.75 -15.70 -0.03
CA ALA A 42 -0.98 -14.67 -0.74
C ALA A 42 -1.89 -13.64 -1.40
N ALA A 43 -2.96 -14.07 -2.09
CA ALA A 43 -3.93 -13.18 -2.72
C ALA A 43 -4.60 -12.25 -1.69
N THR A 44 -5.02 -12.80 -0.54
CA THR A 44 -5.62 -12.01 0.55
C THR A 44 -4.63 -11.00 1.13
N PHE A 45 -3.36 -11.40 1.31
CA PHE A 45 -2.30 -10.51 1.77
C PHE A 45 -2.06 -9.35 0.80
N PHE A 46 -1.95 -9.63 -0.51
CA PHE A 46 -1.78 -8.61 -1.54
C PHE A 46 -2.97 -7.65 -1.60
N GLN A 47 -4.20 -8.17 -1.50
CA GLN A 47 -5.40 -7.35 -1.49
C GLN A 47 -5.44 -6.40 -0.27
N ASN A 48 -5.09 -6.90 0.91
CA ASN A 48 -5.02 -6.08 2.12
C ASN A 48 -3.96 -4.98 2.00
N GLN A 49 -2.77 -5.32 1.49
CA GLN A 49 -1.71 -4.33 1.25
C GLN A 49 -2.13 -3.28 0.23
N GLN A 50 -2.81 -3.68 -0.85
CA GLN A 50 -3.33 -2.75 -1.85
C GLN A 50 -4.38 -1.80 -1.23
N HIS A 51 -5.31 -2.30 -0.44
CA HIS A 51 -6.28 -1.47 0.28
C HIS A 51 -5.61 -0.48 1.23
N GLU A 52 -4.60 -0.90 1.99
CA GLU A 52 -3.85 -0.03 2.91
C GLU A 52 -3.12 1.10 2.16
N VAL A 53 -2.48 0.78 1.04
CA VAL A 53 -1.78 1.77 0.20
C VAL A 53 -2.78 2.77 -0.37
N VAL A 54 -3.87 2.31 -0.97
CA VAL A 54 -4.91 3.20 -1.53
C VAL A 54 -5.51 4.09 -0.45
N ALA A 55 -5.86 3.54 0.71
CA ALA A 55 -6.39 4.31 1.84
C ALA A 55 -5.40 5.38 2.33
N ARG A 56 -4.10 5.05 2.38
CA ARG A 56 -3.05 6.01 2.74
C ARG A 56 -2.94 7.14 1.71
N LEU A 57 -2.94 6.81 0.43
CA LEU A 57 -2.85 7.80 -0.65
C LEU A 57 -4.07 8.74 -0.65
N MET A 58 -5.27 8.21 -0.41
CA MET A 58 -6.47 9.03 -0.25
C MET A 58 -6.35 10.02 0.92
N ARG A 59 -5.89 9.56 2.09
CA ARG A 59 -5.66 10.45 3.24
C ARG A 59 -4.67 11.57 2.95
N TYR A 60 -3.57 11.28 2.24
CA TYR A 60 -2.62 12.32 1.87
C TYR A 60 -3.19 13.30 0.83
N ARG A 61 -3.97 12.83 -0.14
CA ARG A 61 -4.66 13.70 -1.10
C ARG A 61 -5.62 14.64 -0.40
N ASP A 62 -6.37 14.13 0.58
CA ASP A 62 -7.34 14.93 1.35
C ASP A 62 -6.60 15.95 2.24
N TYR A 63 -5.46 15.56 2.83
CA TYR A 63 -4.58 16.48 3.55
C TYR A 63 -4.10 17.64 2.67
N TYR A 64 -3.59 17.36 1.46
CA TYR A 64 -3.11 18.43 0.57
C TYR A 64 -4.24 19.31 0.04
N THR A 65 -5.43 18.75 -0.17
CA THR A 65 -6.63 19.55 -0.47
C THR A 65 -6.93 20.53 0.66
N ALA A 66 -6.98 20.05 1.90
CA ALA A 66 -7.21 20.89 3.07
C ALA A 66 -6.08 21.91 3.33
N GLU A 67 -4.83 21.58 2.97
CA GLU A 67 -3.72 22.52 3.03
C GLU A 67 -3.87 23.64 2.01
N ILE A 68 -4.26 23.33 0.77
CA ILE A 68 -4.55 24.33 -0.28
C ILE A 68 -5.66 25.27 0.18
N ASP A 69 -6.74 24.73 0.75
CA ASP A 69 -7.86 25.54 1.24
C ASP A 69 -7.42 26.48 2.38
N ARG A 70 -6.66 25.98 3.35
CA ARG A 70 -6.10 26.80 4.44
C ARG A 70 -5.17 27.91 3.93
N GLN A 71 -4.33 27.63 2.95
CA GLN A 71 -3.47 28.67 2.37
C GLN A 71 -4.26 29.69 1.55
N ASN A 72 -5.33 29.28 0.86
CA ASN A 72 -6.24 30.20 0.17
C ASN A 72 -6.94 31.15 1.15
N GLU A 73 -7.44 30.63 2.28
CA GLU A 73 -8.00 31.46 3.36
C GLU A 73 -6.98 32.48 3.87
N ARG A 74 -5.76 32.02 4.16
CA ARG A 74 -4.65 32.89 4.58
C ARG A 74 -4.33 33.97 3.54
N ILE A 75 -4.35 33.65 2.24
CA ILE A 75 -4.16 34.63 1.17
C ILE A 75 -5.28 35.69 1.21
N ALA A 76 -6.54 35.27 1.42
CA ALA A 76 -7.66 36.19 1.53
C ALA A 76 -7.50 37.14 2.72
N GLU A 77 -7.08 36.63 3.88
CA GLU A 77 -6.78 37.43 5.07
C GLU A 77 -5.63 38.43 4.84
N ILE A 78 -4.54 37.99 4.20
CA ILE A 78 -3.41 38.85 3.86
C ILE A 78 -3.86 39.97 2.91
N ASN A 79 -4.64 39.64 1.88
CA ASN A 79 -5.18 40.63 0.94
C ASN A 79 -6.09 41.63 1.64
N HIS A 80 -6.95 41.18 2.56
CA HIS A 80 -7.79 42.03 3.38
C HIS A 80 -6.96 42.97 4.28
N ALA A 81 -5.92 42.44 4.93
CA ALA A 81 -5.00 43.24 5.74
C ALA A 81 -4.28 44.31 4.91
N MET A 82 -3.75 43.95 3.74
CA MET A 82 -3.10 44.90 2.83
C MET A 82 -4.06 46.00 2.36
N ALA A 83 -5.30 45.65 2.01
CA ALA A 83 -6.32 46.63 1.62
C ALA A 83 -6.65 47.60 2.76
N THR A 84 -6.74 47.09 4.00
CA THR A 84 -6.99 47.91 5.19
C THR A 84 -5.85 48.92 5.41
N PHE A 85 -4.60 48.50 5.25
CA PHE A 85 -3.46 49.42 5.34
C PHE A 85 -3.49 50.50 4.25
N GLY A 86 -3.89 50.16 3.01
CA GLY A 86 -4.03 51.11 1.91
C GLY A 86 -5.09 52.20 2.14
N GLN A 87 -6.11 51.93 2.97
CA GLN A 87 -7.16 52.89 3.30
C GLN A 87 -6.81 53.82 4.47
N THR A 88 -5.82 53.46 5.29
CA THR A 88 -5.43 54.29 6.44
C THR A 88 -4.55 55.47 6.00
N ALA A 89 -5.05 56.71 6.17
CA ALA A 89 -4.30 57.93 5.83
C ALA A 89 -2.95 58.03 6.58
N GLY A 90 -1.93 58.56 5.89
CA GLY A 90 -0.59 58.81 6.40
C GLY A 90 0.38 57.64 6.21
N ALA A 91 1.47 57.85 5.47
CA ALA A 91 2.56 56.89 5.35
C ALA A 91 3.40 56.91 6.63
N SER A 92 3.46 55.77 7.34
CA SER A 92 4.38 55.57 8.46
C SER A 92 5.34 54.42 8.14
N ASP A 93 6.55 54.47 8.69
CA ASP A 93 7.53 53.39 8.55
C ASP A 93 7.02 52.04 9.10
N SER A 94 6.13 52.08 10.08
CA SER A 94 5.46 50.89 10.61
C SER A 94 4.52 50.24 9.60
N LYS A 95 3.75 51.04 8.84
CA LYS A 95 2.89 50.52 7.77
C LYS A 95 3.70 49.92 6.63
N ARG A 96 4.80 50.56 6.24
CA ARG A 96 5.70 50.03 5.21
C ARG A 96 6.26 48.66 5.59
N ARG A 97 6.79 48.51 6.81
CA ARG A 97 7.28 47.22 7.31
C ARG A 97 6.17 46.16 7.39
N ALA A 98 4.96 46.53 7.82
CA ALA A 98 3.84 45.61 7.85
C ALA A 98 3.47 45.10 6.44
N VAL A 99 3.45 45.99 5.43
CA VAL A 99 3.19 45.62 4.03
C VAL A 99 4.29 44.72 3.48
N GLU A 100 5.56 44.98 3.80
CA GLU A 100 6.68 44.11 3.41
C GLU A 100 6.53 42.69 4.00
N VAL A 101 6.19 42.58 5.29
CA VAL A 101 5.94 41.28 5.95
C VAL A 101 4.74 40.57 5.35
N LEU A 102 3.63 41.27 5.11
CA LEU A 102 2.44 40.70 4.48
C LEU A 102 2.72 40.24 3.04
N SER A 103 3.52 40.99 2.28
CA SER A 103 3.92 40.63 0.93
C SER A 103 4.78 39.37 0.91
N ALA A 104 5.75 39.26 1.83
CA ALA A 104 6.54 38.05 1.99
C ALA A 104 5.66 36.85 2.37
N SER A 105 4.74 37.03 3.34
CA SER A 105 3.80 35.99 3.74
C SER A 105 2.85 35.57 2.60
N LEU A 106 2.51 36.47 1.69
CA LEU A 106 1.69 36.16 0.51
C LEU A 106 2.46 35.27 -0.47
N VAL A 107 3.73 35.59 -0.71
CA VAL A 107 4.62 34.78 -1.57
C VAL A 107 4.79 33.39 -0.99
N ASP A 108 5.03 33.28 0.32
CA ASP A 108 5.17 31.99 0.99
C ASP A 108 3.88 31.16 0.90
N ALA A 109 2.72 31.77 1.17
CA ALA A 109 1.43 31.06 1.08
C ALA A 109 1.16 30.54 -0.34
N LYS A 110 1.47 31.32 -1.39
CA LYS A 110 1.35 30.89 -2.79
C LYS A 110 2.28 29.72 -3.10
N ARG A 111 3.54 29.79 -2.65
CA ARG A 111 4.50 28.68 -2.83
C ARG A 111 4.01 27.41 -2.15
N CYS A 112 3.46 27.51 -0.94
CA CYS A 112 2.88 26.36 -0.24
C CYS A 112 1.72 25.73 -1.02
N ILE A 113 0.88 26.55 -1.69
CA ILE A 113 -0.17 26.04 -2.58
C ILE A 113 0.43 25.29 -3.76
N ASP A 114 1.41 25.87 -4.44
CA ASP A 114 2.05 25.25 -5.61
C ASP A 114 2.67 23.89 -5.23
N ASP A 115 3.39 23.84 -4.11
CA ASP A 115 4.00 22.60 -3.58
C ASP A 115 2.92 21.56 -3.21
N ALA A 116 1.82 21.99 -2.57
CA ALA A 116 0.71 21.10 -2.22
C ALA A 116 -0.04 20.58 -3.46
N GLN A 117 -0.22 21.41 -4.49
CA GLN A 117 -0.83 21.01 -5.76
C GLN A 117 0.04 19.98 -6.50
N LEU A 118 1.35 20.18 -6.51
CA LEU A 118 2.28 19.22 -7.08
C LEU A 118 2.22 17.87 -6.34
N ALA A 119 2.23 17.90 -5.01
CA ALA A 119 2.12 16.70 -4.19
C ALA A 119 0.78 15.98 -4.41
N LYS A 120 -0.33 16.72 -4.47
CA LYS A 120 -1.66 16.19 -4.77
C LYS A 120 -1.70 15.52 -6.14
N THR A 121 -1.18 16.17 -7.17
CA THR A 121 -1.13 15.63 -8.55
C THR A 121 -0.34 14.31 -8.59
N ARG A 122 0.80 14.25 -7.88
CA ARG A 122 1.60 13.03 -7.78
C ARG A 122 0.81 11.88 -7.12
N LEU A 123 0.07 12.17 -6.05
CA LEU A 123 -0.77 11.19 -5.38
C LEU A 123 -1.94 10.71 -6.24
N GLU A 124 -2.53 11.59 -7.04
CA GLU A 124 -3.59 11.23 -7.98
C GLU A 124 -3.08 10.28 -9.08
N LEU A 125 -1.86 10.49 -9.58
CA LEU A 125 -1.19 9.57 -10.50
C LEU A 125 -0.91 8.22 -9.84
N GLU A 126 -0.41 8.21 -8.60
CA GLU A 126 -0.15 6.99 -7.84
C GLU A 126 -1.45 6.21 -7.57
N LEU A 127 -2.52 6.91 -7.17
CA LEU A 127 -3.86 6.33 -7.01
C LEU A 127 -4.39 5.71 -8.30
N ALA A 128 -4.21 6.37 -9.43
CA ALA A 128 -4.60 5.83 -10.73
C ALA A 128 -3.84 4.55 -11.08
N GLN A 129 -2.55 4.48 -10.75
CA GLN A 129 -1.72 3.30 -10.95
C GLN A 129 -2.18 2.12 -10.08
N TRP A 130 -2.42 2.35 -8.79
CA TRP A 130 -2.89 1.30 -7.87
C TRP A 130 -4.34 0.89 -8.14
N GLY A 131 -5.20 1.82 -8.54
CA GLY A 131 -6.59 1.55 -8.92
C GLY A 131 -6.73 0.78 -10.24
N SER A 132 -5.83 1.01 -11.19
CA SER A 132 -5.83 0.29 -12.48
C SER A 132 -5.32 -1.15 -12.35
N ASN A 133 -4.39 -1.41 -11.43
CA ASN A 133 -3.91 -2.76 -11.15
C ASN A 133 -4.98 -3.65 -10.50
N ALA A 134 -5.92 -3.07 -9.73
CA ALA A 134 -7.06 -3.82 -9.16
C ALA A 134 -8.02 -4.38 -10.22
N LYS A 135 -8.15 -3.71 -11.36
CA LYS A 135 -9.04 -4.15 -12.45
C LYS A 135 -8.44 -5.27 -13.30
N LYS A 136 -7.13 -5.24 -13.55
CA LYS A 136 -6.46 -6.28 -14.37
C LYS A 136 -6.42 -7.65 -13.70
N SER A 137 -6.43 -7.72 -12.36
CA SER A 137 -6.45 -9.00 -11.64
C SER A 137 -7.82 -9.69 -11.62
N GLY A 138 -8.88 -9.06 -12.16
CA GLY A 138 -10.24 -9.60 -12.16
C GLY A 138 -10.77 -10.10 -13.51
N ASP A 139 -10.04 -9.86 -14.62
CA ASP A 139 -10.49 -10.18 -15.99
C ASP A 139 -9.79 -11.43 -16.59
N ASP A 140 -8.91 -12.10 -15.84
CA ASP A 140 -8.24 -13.35 -16.26
C ASP A 140 -8.92 -14.60 -15.66
N SER A 141 -10.26 -14.63 -15.56
CA SER A 141 -11.04 -15.80 -15.08
C SER A 141 -12.15 -16.20 -16.05
#